data_AF-A0A1Q6IEX8-F1
#
_entry.id   AF-A0A1Q6IEX8-F1
#
_cell.length_a   1.000
_cell.length_b   1.000
_cell.length_c   1.000
_cell.angle_alpha   90.00
_cell.angle_beta   90.00
_cell.angle_gamma   90.00
#
_symmetry.space_group_name_H-M   'P 1'
#
loop_
_entity.id
_entity.type
_entity.pdbx_description
1 polymer ?
#
loop_
_entity_poly.entity_id
_entity_poly.type
_entity_poly.pdbx_seq_one_letter_code
_entity_poly.pdbx_strand_id
1 'polypeptide(L)'
;MRKYFFSILLIGLGCYACHTDNQPPYYEGTFQTVSEIARQQNKPIWMILGGGKQCKACEQLLENMTEDNIFQDYRKDYIFYRCNVEHPANTFLKYIFIMESIPNSYILSPEGKMISFYAGRLKATEIRQLLEAAQAGHPLYPPRHSQFKSEPKTLLQLQNLLLTAYTAYRESGEDPTKLDRIQALVQESIDMEPYFYNLYLASKICQKLNDPIRAEQYAEEALHICPNGFQTIIYRPLIAELQQLYSTGDSLQAHARITFEQQQLQLRDGTADRYTFRFKNTGSQPLLLKHVSSSCSCAKPIWSRHPILPGEKGEIIIHYHPDENKAFNKTFWVVSNAVNKLEQLTLKGNH
;
A
#
# COMPACT_ATOMS: atom_id res chain seq x y z
N MET A 1 -57.13 -24.96 -5.88
CA MET A 1 -55.67 -24.77 -5.75
C MET A 1 -55.35 -23.29 -5.83
N ARG A 2 -54.71 -22.77 -4.77
CA ARG A 2 -54.06 -21.45 -4.56
C ARG A 2 -54.63 -20.17 -5.18
N LYS A 3 -55.26 -19.36 -4.31
CA LYS A 3 -55.36 -17.90 -4.41
C LYS A 3 -53.96 -17.29 -4.24
N TYR A 4 -53.50 -16.46 -5.19
CA TYR A 4 -52.33 -15.61 -5.02
C TYR A 4 -52.80 -14.18 -4.72
N PHE A 5 -52.58 -13.74 -3.49
CA PHE A 5 -52.70 -12.34 -3.07
C PHE A 5 -51.49 -11.58 -3.66
N PHE A 6 -51.75 -10.58 -4.48
CA PHE A 6 -50.75 -9.59 -4.89
C PHE A 6 -50.54 -8.61 -3.73
N SER A 7 -49.44 -8.75 -3.00
CA SER A 7 -48.98 -7.74 -2.05
C SER A 7 -48.20 -6.67 -2.82
N ILE A 8 -48.87 -5.55 -3.12
CA ILE A 8 -48.22 -4.33 -3.59
C ILE A 8 -47.43 -3.76 -2.41
N LEU A 9 -46.11 -3.90 -2.46
CA LEU A 9 -45.20 -3.24 -1.51
C LEU A 9 -45.18 -1.74 -1.87
N LEU A 10 -45.97 -0.94 -1.17
CA LEU A 10 -45.84 0.52 -1.17
C LEU A 10 -44.44 0.86 -0.65
N ILE A 11 -43.56 1.32 -1.54
CA ILE A 11 -42.33 2.01 -1.16
C ILE A 11 -42.77 3.34 -0.57
N GLY A 12 -42.75 3.41 0.77
CA GLY A 12 -43.02 4.65 1.49
C GLY A 12 -42.02 5.71 1.07
N LEU A 13 -42.51 6.71 0.35
CA LEU A 13 -41.92 8.04 0.27
C LEU A 13 -41.91 8.61 1.69
N GLY A 14 -40.78 8.40 2.39
CA GLY A 14 -40.49 9.05 3.65
C GLY A 14 -40.32 10.55 3.40
N CYS A 15 -41.38 11.32 3.66
CA CYS A 15 -41.37 12.76 3.72
C CYS A 15 -40.25 13.24 4.66
N TYR A 16 -39.24 13.91 4.09
CA TYR A 16 -38.30 14.73 4.84
C TYR A 16 -39.05 15.95 5.39
N ALA A 17 -39.59 15.84 6.60
CA ALA A 17 -40.07 16.99 7.37
C ALA A 17 -39.73 16.80 8.85
N CYS A 18 -39.10 17.83 9.41
CA CYS A 18 -38.69 18.02 10.82
C CYS A 18 -37.49 17.20 11.31
N HIS A 19 -36.28 17.58 10.89
CA HIS A 19 -35.08 17.27 11.65
C HIS A 19 -34.93 18.27 12.80
N THR A 20 -34.96 17.74 14.02
CA THR A 20 -34.67 18.42 15.29
C THR A 20 -33.25 18.98 15.31
N ASP A 21 -33.09 20.19 15.86
CA ASP A 21 -31.87 21.01 16.08
C ASP A 21 -30.74 20.35 16.92
N ASN A 22 -30.72 19.03 17.08
CA ASN A 22 -29.89 18.34 18.07
C ASN A 22 -28.85 17.39 17.46
N GLN A 23 -28.66 17.39 16.15
CA GLN A 23 -27.58 16.64 15.51
C GLN A 23 -26.38 17.55 15.24
N PRO A 24 -25.15 17.09 15.53
CA PRO A 24 -23.96 17.86 15.21
C PRO A 24 -23.91 18.14 13.71
N PRO A 25 -23.32 19.26 13.26
CA PRO A 25 -23.25 19.63 11.85
C PRO A 25 -22.25 18.79 11.04
N TYR A 26 -21.88 17.62 11.54
CA TYR A 26 -20.93 16.69 10.96
C TYR A 26 -21.36 15.25 11.25
N TYR A 27 -20.96 14.34 10.37
CA TYR A 27 -21.13 12.92 10.54
C TYR A 27 -20.05 12.35 11.47
N GLU A 28 -20.42 11.33 12.24
CA GLU A 28 -19.51 10.44 12.96
C GLU A 28 -19.71 9.00 12.45
N GLY A 29 -18.77 8.09 12.76
CA GLY A 29 -18.88 6.67 12.42
C GLY A 29 -17.66 6.13 11.72
N THR A 30 -17.87 5.16 10.82
CA THR A 30 -16.77 4.54 10.06
C THR A 30 -16.53 5.30 8.77
N PHE A 31 -15.26 5.29 8.31
CA PHE A 31 -14.87 5.86 7.03
C PHE A 31 -15.74 5.33 5.88
N GLN A 32 -15.98 4.02 5.87
CA GLN A 32 -16.79 3.35 4.86
C GLN A 32 -18.22 3.91 4.79
N THR A 33 -18.91 4.01 5.93
CA THR A 33 -20.29 4.53 5.99
C THR A 33 -20.36 5.96 5.47
N VAL A 34 -19.41 6.81 5.85
CA VAL A 34 -19.42 8.21 5.41
C VAL A 34 -19.04 8.35 3.94
N SER A 35 -18.11 7.52 3.44
CA SER A 35 -17.81 7.44 2.00
C SER A 35 -19.00 6.99 1.17
N GLU A 36 -19.84 6.08 1.67
CA GLU A 36 -21.07 5.68 0.99
C GLU A 36 -22.08 6.84 0.93
N ILE A 37 -22.26 7.58 2.03
CA ILE A 37 -23.13 8.77 2.07
C ILE A 37 -22.63 9.83 1.07
N ALA A 38 -21.33 10.11 1.07
CA ALA A 38 -20.71 11.07 0.16
C ALA A 38 -20.92 10.70 -1.31
N ARG A 39 -20.76 9.41 -1.65
CA ARG A 39 -21.01 8.90 -2.99
C ARG A 39 -22.48 9.02 -3.39
N GLN A 40 -23.41 8.69 -2.50
CA GLN A 40 -24.85 8.81 -2.76
C GLN A 40 -25.29 10.27 -2.96
N GLN A 41 -24.69 11.19 -2.22
CA GLN A 41 -25.00 12.63 -2.33
C GLN A 41 -24.16 13.34 -3.41
N ASN A 42 -23.17 12.64 -4.01
CA ASN A 42 -22.16 13.21 -4.90
C ASN A 42 -21.48 14.46 -4.31
N LYS A 43 -21.06 14.38 -3.05
CA LYS A 43 -20.42 15.48 -2.32
C LYS A 43 -19.03 15.11 -1.84
N PRO A 44 -18.04 16.01 -1.96
CA PRO A 44 -16.75 15.81 -1.32
C PRO A 44 -16.88 15.73 0.20
N ILE A 45 -15.94 15.04 0.83
CA ILE A 45 -15.86 14.91 2.28
C ILE A 45 -14.80 15.87 2.80
N TRP A 46 -15.15 16.66 3.79
CA TRP A 46 -14.18 17.24 4.68
C TRP A 46 -14.05 16.35 5.93
N MET A 47 -12.96 15.59 5.97
CA MET A 47 -12.64 14.71 7.08
C MET A 47 -11.67 15.37 8.06
N ILE A 48 -12.09 15.51 9.31
CA ILE A 48 -11.25 15.83 10.46
C ILE A 48 -10.86 14.50 11.10
N LEU A 49 -9.58 14.15 10.97
CA LEU A 49 -9.00 12.92 11.48
C LEU A 49 -8.39 13.17 12.87
N GLY A 50 -8.89 12.48 13.88
CA GLY A 50 -8.40 12.59 15.25
C GLY A 50 -8.75 11.40 16.16
N GLY A 51 -8.36 11.47 17.43
CA GLY A 51 -8.45 10.33 18.37
C GLY A 51 -9.47 10.52 19.49
N GLY A 52 -10.46 9.64 19.57
CA GLY A 52 -11.31 9.46 20.76
C GLY A 52 -12.18 10.65 21.16
N LYS A 53 -12.96 10.45 22.23
CA LYS A 53 -13.80 11.49 22.85
C LYS A 53 -13.00 12.50 23.71
N GLN A 54 -11.68 12.40 23.75
CA GLN A 54 -10.82 13.23 24.61
C GLN A 54 -9.83 14.10 23.81
N CYS A 55 -9.95 14.15 22.48
CA CYS A 55 -9.12 15.02 21.65
C CYS A 55 -9.54 16.50 21.78
N LYS A 56 -9.02 17.19 22.80
CA LYS A 56 -9.25 18.62 23.03
C LYS A 56 -8.93 19.49 21.81
N ALA A 57 -7.87 19.15 21.07
CA ALA A 57 -7.50 19.91 19.86
C ALA A 57 -8.52 19.72 18.72
N CYS A 58 -9.15 18.55 18.63
CA CYS A 58 -10.21 18.28 17.68
C CYS A 58 -11.50 19.03 18.08
N GLU A 59 -11.82 19.03 19.38
CA GLU A 59 -12.97 19.77 19.92
C GLU A 59 -12.82 21.27 19.67
N GLN A 60 -11.65 21.84 19.98
CA GLN A 60 -11.38 23.26 19.70
C GLN A 60 -11.52 23.60 18.22
N LEU A 61 -11.07 22.72 17.31
CA LEU A 61 -11.24 22.96 15.87
C LEU A 61 -12.71 22.97 15.47
N LEU A 62 -13.51 22.03 15.99
CA LEU A 62 -14.96 21.96 15.73
C LEU A 62 -15.72 23.15 16.33
N GLU A 63 -15.33 23.59 17.53
CA GLU A 63 -15.87 24.80 18.17
C GLU A 63 -15.56 26.04 17.33
N ASN A 64 -14.31 26.25 16.94
CA ASN A 64 -13.92 27.36 16.07
C ASN A 64 -14.72 27.36 14.75
N MET A 65 -14.86 26.19 14.11
CA MET A 65 -15.67 26.06 12.89
C MET A 65 -17.15 26.39 13.10
N THR A 66 -17.67 26.15 14.30
CA THR A 66 -19.04 26.49 14.66
C THR A 66 -19.18 27.99 14.90
N GLU A 67 -18.28 28.59 15.68
CA GLU A 67 -18.25 30.03 15.96
C GLU A 67 -18.09 30.86 14.67
N ASP A 68 -17.25 30.40 13.74
CA ASP A 68 -16.99 31.07 12.46
C ASP A 68 -18.00 30.70 11.35
N ASN A 69 -19.11 30.02 11.69
CA ASN A 69 -20.19 29.60 10.77
C ASN A 69 -19.75 28.72 9.58
N ILE A 70 -18.57 28.10 9.64
CA ILE A 70 -18.02 27.28 8.54
C ILE A 70 -18.97 26.16 8.15
N PHE A 71 -19.56 25.46 9.13
CA PHE A 71 -20.50 24.40 8.84
C PHE A 71 -21.72 24.87 8.06
N GLN A 72 -22.27 26.04 8.42
CA GLN A 72 -23.46 26.56 7.76
C GLN A 72 -23.16 27.06 6.35
N ASP A 73 -22.00 27.68 6.15
CA ASP A 73 -21.59 28.20 4.86
C ASP A 73 -21.36 27.08 3.83
N TYR A 74 -20.79 25.95 4.26
CA TYR A 74 -20.30 24.90 3.36
C TYR A 74 -21.07 23.58 3.42
N ARG A 75 -22.11 23.43 4.26
CA ARG A 75 -22.96 22.20 4.35
C ARG A 75 -23.60 21.77 3.03
N LYS A 76 -23.79 22.70 2.09
CA LYS A 76 -24.33 22.39 0.76
C LYS A 76 -23.29 21.73 -0.12
N ASP A 77 -22.02 22.08 0.06
CA ASP A 77 -20.92 21.67 -0.79
C ASP A 77 -20.17 20.46 -0.24
N TYR A 78 -20.10 20.31 1.08
CA TYR A 78 -19.29 19.28 1.73
C TYR A 78 -20.09 18.41 2.71
N ILE A 79 -19.69 17.13 2.80
CA ILE A 79 -19.97 16.26 3.94
C ILE A 79 -18.89 16.48 4.99
N PHE A 80 -19.24 17.06 6.13
CA PHE A 80 -18.30 17.17 7.25
C PHE A 80 -18.24 15.84 8.01
N TYR A 81 -17.04 15.35 8.28
CA TYR A 81 -16.80 14.07 8.91
C TYR A 81 -15.79 14.19 10.04
N ARG A 82 -16.23 13.89 11.27
CA ARG A 82 -15.33 13.71 12.41
C ARG A 82 -14.93 12.24 12.49
N CYS A 83 -13.73 11.92 12.00
CA CYS A 83 -13.20 10.56 11.95
C CYS A 83 -12.39 10.24 13.21
N ASN A 84 -12.88 9.28 14.01
CA ASN A 84 -12.15 8.73 15.15
C ASN A 84 -11.23 7.56 14.69
N VAL A 85 -9.91 7.75 14.74
CA VAL A 85 -8.92 6.73 14.36
C VAL A 85 -8.63 5.68 15.44
N GLU A 86 -9.21 5.82 16.64
CA GLU A 86 -9.20 4.79 17.67
C GLU A 86 -10.28 3.73 17.43
N HIS A 87 -11.30 4.04 16.62
CA HIS A 87 -12.30 3.07 16.22
C HIS A 87 -11.64 1.99 15.35
N PRO A 88 -11.80 0.67 15.64
CA PRO A 88 -11.12 -0.41 14.92
C PRO A 88 -11.25 -0.31 13.39
N ALA A 89 -12.45 -0.01 12.89
CA ALA A 89 -12.72 0.14 11.46
C ALA A 89 -12.03 1.34 10.78
N ASN A 90 -11.49 2.30 11.54
CA ASN A 90 -10.81 3.51 11.04
C ASN A 90 -9.30 3.50 11.32
N THR A 91 -8.81 2.54 12.11
CA THR A 91 -7.40 2.47 12.52
C THR A 91 -6.42 2.47 11.35
N PHE A 92 -6.80 1.90 10.21
CA PHE A 92 -5.98 1.89 9.00
C PHE A 92 -5.57 3.28 8.51
N LEU A 93 -6.41 4.31 8.72
CA LEU A 93 -6.12 5.67 8.28
C LEU A 93 -4.88 6.24 8.95
N LYS A 94 -4.64 5.92 10.24
CA LYS A 94 -3.43 6.36 10.94
C LYS A 94 -2.17 5.66 10.44
N TYR A 95 -2.32 4.48 9.85
CA TYR A 95 -1.23 3.72 9.25
C TYR A 95 -0.91 4.21 7.84
N ILE A 96 -1.93 4.58 7.06
CA ILE A 96 -1.72 5.15 5.72
C ILE A 96 -1.09 6.55 5.83
N PHE A 97 -1.60 7.40 6.74
CA PHE A 97 -1.21 8.80 6.78
C PHE A 97 -0.06 9.14 7.73
N ILE A 98 0.34 8.21 8.62
CA ILE A 98 1.39 8.43 9.63
C ILE A 98 1.17 9.74 10.42
N MET A 99 0.06 9.81 11.17
CA MET A 99 -0.37 11.03 11.83
C MET A 99 0.61 11.52 12.92
N GLU A 100 1.54 12.43 12.58
CA GLU A 100 2.49 13.02 13.55
C GLU A 100 1.84 13.98 14.54
N SER A 101 0.77 14.64 14.11
CA SER A 101 0.00 15.56 14.94
C SER A 101 -1.50 15.33 14.76
N ILE A 102 -2.29 15.82 15.70
CA ILE A 102 -3.75 15.73 15.69
C ILE A 102 -4.32 17.11 16.05
N PRO A 103 -5.40 17.58 15.40
CA PRO A 103 -6.10 16.95 14.27
C PRO A 103 -5.37 17.11 12.93
N ASN A 104 -5.64 16.19 12.00
CA ASN A 104 -5.34 16.37 10.58
C ASN A 104 -6.65 16.57 9.81
N SER A 105 -6.62 17.39 8.79
CA SER A 105 -7.75 17.75 7.96
C SER A 105 -7.53 17.24 6.54
N TYR A 106 -8.50 16.55 5.96
CA TYR A 106 -8.43 15.99 4.62
C TYR A 106 -9.68 16.36 3.83
N ILE A 107 -9.48 16.71 2.57
CA ILE A 107 -10.56 16.85 1.60
C ILE A 107 -10.52 15.63 0.69
N LEU A 108 -11.64 14.90 0.61
CA LEU A 108 -11.80 13.73 -0.23
C LEU A 108 -12.83 14.01 -1.32
N SER A 109 -12.65 13.42 -2.49
CA SER A 109 -13.67 13.36 -3.52
C SER A 109 -14.85 12.50 -3.06
N PRO A 110 -16.02 12.56 -3.73
CA PRO A 110 -17.15 11.68 -3.44
C PRO A 110 -16.80 10.18 -3.48
N GLU A 111 -15.78 9.80 -4.26
CA GLU A 111 -15.27 8.43 -4.38
C GLU A 111 -14.31 8.04 -3.25
N GLY A 112 -13.98 8.97 -2.35
CA GLY A 112 -13.06 8.75 -1.23
C GLY A 112 -11.58 8.95 -1.57
N LYS A 113 -11.25 9.55 -2.72
CA LYS A 113 -9.86 9.91 -3.07
C LYS A 113 -9.48 11.22 -2.41
N MET A 114 -8.34 11.27 -1.74
CA MET A 114 -7.79 12.52 -1.22
C MET A 114 -7.47 13.50 -2.34
N ILE A 115 -7.97 14.72 -2.17
CA ILE A 115 -7.74 15.87 -3.03
C ILE A 115 -6.70 16.80 -2.39
N SER A 116 -6.82 17.02 -1.07
CA SER A 116 -5.96 17.89 -0.28
C SER A 116 -5.85 17.36 1.15
N PHE A 117 -4.75 17.66 1.83
CA PHE A 117 -4.60 17.41 3.25
C PHE A 117 -3.85 18.54 3.96
N TYR A 118 -4.10 18.70 5.24
CA TYR A 118 -3.49 19.70 6.09
C TYR A 118 -3.27 19.13 7.50
N ALA A 119 -2.13 19.45 8.11
CA ALA A 119 -1.79 18.99 9.45
C ALA A 119 -1.82 20.15 10.46
N GLY A 120 -2.44 19.92 11.62
CA GLY A 120 -2.39 20.83 12.76
C GLY A 120 -3.63 21.71 12.95
N ARG A 121 -3.48 22.73 13.81
CA ARG A 121 -4.56 23.64 14.19
C ARG A 121 -4.78 24.67 13.08
N LEU A 122 -5.97 24.66 12.49
CA LEU A 122 -6.39 25.64 11.48
C LEU A 122 -7.23 26.75 12.11
N LYS A 123 -7.00 27.99 11.66
CA LYS A 123 -7.90 29.12 11.84
C LYS A 123 -9.00 29.10 10.77
N ALA A 124 -10.14 29.75 11.02
CA ALA A 124 -11.24 29.79 10.06
C ALA A 124 -10.87 30.40 8.70
N THR A 125 -9.97 31.39 8.65
CA THR A 125 -9.48 31.95 7.38
C THR A 125 -8.72 30.93 6.55
N GLU A 126 -7.89 30.10 7.18
CA GLU A 126 -7.11 29.05 6.52
C GLU A 126 -8.02 27.92 6.05
N ILE A 127 -9.02 27.57 6.87
CA ILE A 127 -10.12 26.67 6.56
C ILE A 127 -10.86 27.10 5.27
N ARG A 128 -11.27 28.38 5.18
CA ARG A 128 -12.00 28.90 4.02
C ARG A 128 -11.13 28.83 2.76
N GLN A 129 -9.88 29.27 2.86
CA GLN A 129 -8.92 29.19 1.75
C GLN A 129 -8.73 27.75 1.24
N LEU A 130 -8.64 26.78 2.14
CA LEU A 130 -8.49 25.37 1.77
C LEU A 130 -9.72 24.85 0.99
N LEU A 131 -10.92 25.17 1.47
CA LEU A 131 -12.16 24.73 0.82
C LEU A 131 -12.38 25.39 -0.53
N GLU A 132 -12.14 26.70 -0.63
CA GLU A 132 -12.27 27.47 -1.87
C GLU A 132 -11.23 27.00 -2.90
N ALA A 133 -9.98 26.78 -2.49
CA ALA A 133 -8.92 26.28 -3.36
C ALA A 133 -9.24 24.87 -3.91
N ALA A 134 -9.79 23.98 -3.07
CA ALA A 134 -10.25 22.67 -3.51
C ALA A 134 -11.43 22.75 -4.50
N GLN A 135 -12.40 23.63 -4.26
CA GLN A 135 -13.52 23.88 -5.18
C GLN A 135 -13.04 24.45 -6.52
N ALA A 136 -12.01 25.30 -6.52
CA ALA A 136 -11.43 25.88 -7.72
C ALA A 136 -10.52 24.91 -8.50
N GLY A 137 -10.33 23.67 -8.05
CA GLY A 137 -9.43 22.69 -8.69
C GLY A 137 -7.95 22.98 -8.48
N HIS A 138 -7.62 23.80 -7.48
CA HIS A 138 -6.26 24.18 -7.10
C HIS A 138 -5.95 23.76 -5.65
N PRO A 139 -6.03 22.46 -5.32
CA PRO A 139 -5.88 22.01 -3.94
C PRO A 139 -4.50 22.35 -3.38
N LEU A 140 -4.50 22.81 -2.13
CA LEU A 140 -3.27 23.08 -1.40
C LEU A 140 -2.72 21.79 -0.80
N TYR A 141 -1.40 21.70 -0.73
CA TYR A 141 -0.69 20.61 -0.09
C TYR A 141 0.11 21.16 1.08
N PRO A 142 0.26 20.40 2.17
CA PRO A 142 1.08 20.84 3.27
C PRO A 142 2.56 20.81 2.86
N PRO A 143 3.43 21.45 3.65
CA PRO A 143 4.86 21.26 3.52
C PRO A 143 5.22 19.77 3.67
N ARG A 144 6.42 19.42 3.18
CA ARG A 144 6.93 18.04 3.16
C ARG A 144 6.73 17.33 4.51
N HIS A 145 6.16 16.13 4.45
CA HIS A 145 5.91 15.31 5.63
C HIS A 145 7.24 14.74 6.16
N SER A 146 7.52 14.87 7.46
CA SER A 146 8.85 14.57 7.98
C SER A 146 9.23 13.08 7.90
N GLN A 147 8.23 12.19 7.88
CA GLN A 147 8.40 10.75 7.72
C GLN A 147 8.57 10.26 6.27
N PHE A 148 8.40 11.12 5.26
CA PHE A 148 8.45 10.74 3.86
C PHE A 148 9.47 11.57 3.09
N LYS A 149 10.21 10.91 2.21
CA LYS A 149 11.12 11.55 1.26
C LYS A 149 10.35 12.15 0.09
N SER A 150 9.21 11.58 -0.28
CA SER A 150 8.36 12.04 -1.37
C SER A 150 7.90 13.49 -1.19
N GLU A 151 7.86 14.21 -2.30
CA GLU A 151 7.19 15.52 -2.37
C GLU A 151 5.68 15.39 -2.13
N PRO A 152 4.98 16.43 -1.65
CA PRO A 152 3.58 16.33 -1.21
C PRO A 152 2.62 15.73 -2.24
N LYS A 153 2.78 16.06 -3.53
CA LYS A 153 1.93 15.52 -4.61
C LYS A 153 2.15 14.01 -4.81
N THR A 154 3.40 13.57 -4.77
CA THR A 154 3.78 12.14 -4.86
C THR A 154 3.26 11.38 -3.64
N LEU A 155 3.38 11.98 -2.44
CA LEU A 155 2.85 11.38 -1.21
C LEU A 155 1.32 11.22 -1.26
N LEU A 156 0.59 12.22 -1.76
CA LEU A 156 -0.85 12.15 -1.94
C LEU A 156 -1.25 11.01 -2.89
N GLN A 157 -0.53 10.86 -4.01
CA GLN A 157 -0.76 9.77 -4.97
C GLN A 157 -0.53 8.39 -4.31
N LEU A 158 0.60 8.23 -3.62
CA LEU A 158 0.94 7.01 -2.87
C LEU A 158 -0.16 6.66 -1.85
N GLN A 159 -0.58 7.62 -1.04
CA GLN A 159 -1.60 7.39 -0.02
C GLN A 159 -2.98 7.11 -0.62
N ASN A 160 -3.32 7.70 -1.78
CA ASN A 160 -4.53 7.38 -2.53
C ASN A 160 -4.54 5.95 -3.08
N LEU A 161 -3.39 5.46 -3.57
CA LEU A 161 -3.24 4.06 -3.97
C LEU A 161 -3.55 3.13 -2.79
N LEU A 162 -3.03 3.44 -1.60
CA LEU A 162 -3.24 2.63 -0.41
C LEU A 162 -4.67 2.69 0.15
N LEU A 163 -5.31 3.86 0.13
CA LEU A 163 -6.74 3.98 0.47
C LEU A 163 -7.61 3.13 -0.45
N THR A 164 -7.31 3.18 -1.76
CA THR A 164 -8.02 2.39 -2.77
C THR A 164 -7.78 0.89 -2.55
N ALA A 165 -6.52 0.50 -2.38
CA ALA A 165 -6.12 -0.89 -2.16
C ALA A 165 -6.74 -1.47 -0.88
N TYR A 166 -6.67 -0.74 0.23
CA TYR A 166 -7.21 -1.21 1.51
C TYR A 166 -8.73 -1.35 1.49
N THR A 167 -9.45 -0.38 0.90
CA THR A 167 -10.91 -0.47 0.74
C THR A 167 -11.30 -1.70 -0.07
N ALA A 168 -10.64 -1.91 -1.22
CA ALA A 168 -10.87 -3.08 -2.06
C ALA A 168 -10.48 -4.41 -1.36
N TYR A 169 -9.41 -4.42 -0.56
CA TYR A 169 -8.95 -5.58 0.21
C TYR A 169 -9.97 -6.02 1.27
N ARG A 170 -10.71 -5.09 1.87
CA ARG A 170 -11.78 -5.42 2.83
C ARG A 170 -12.97 -6.09 2.16
N GLU A 171 -13.23 -5.77 0.90
CA GLU A 171 -14.37 -6.26 0.12
C GLU A 171 -14.04 -7.47 -0.76
N SER A 172 -12.75 -7.78 -0.95
CA SER A 172 -12.31 -8.80 -1.92
C SER A 172 -12.58 -10.25 -1.48
N GLY A 173 -12.74 -10.49 -0.17
CA GLY A 173 -12.80 -11.85 0.36
C GLY A 173 -11.48 -12.61 0.11
N GLU A 174 -11.57 -13.76 -0.57
CA GLU A 174 -10.45 -14.61 -1.00
C GLU A 174 -10.34 -14.70 -2.54
N ASP A 175 -11.02 -13.82 -3.30
CA ASP A 175 -10.99 -13.82 -4.77
C ASP A 175 -9.56 -13.48 -5.30
N PRO A 176 -8.84 -14.44 -5.93
CA PRO A 176 -7.46 -14.21 -6.35
C PRO A 176 -7.32 -13.12 -7.40
N THR A 177 -8.29 -12.96 -8.30
CA THR A 177 -8.22 -11.95 -9.37
C THR A 177 -8.34 -10.54 -8.80
N LYS A 178 -9.20 -10.36 -7.79
CA LYS A 178 -9.29 -9.09 -7.06
C LYS A 178 -8.02 -8.83 -6.27
N LEU A 179 -7.52 -9.84 -5.55
CA LEU A 179 -6.31 -9.74 -4.75
C LEU A 179 -5.07 -9.40 -5.59
N ASP A 180 -4.91 -9.96 -6.79
CA ASP A 180 -3.81 -9.61 -7.71
C ASP A 180 -3.88 -8.14 -8.16
N ARG A 181 -5.08 -7.63 -8.46
CA ARG A 181 -5.26 -6.21 -8.82
C ARG A 181 -4.95 -5.29 -7.63
N ILE A 182 -5.34 -5.69 -6.42
CA ILE A 182 -5.03 -4.95 -5.20
C ILE A 182 -3.52 -4.98 -4.95
N GLN A 183 -2.87 -6.14 -5.12
CA GLN A 183 -1.42 -6.28 -4.99
C GLN A 183 -0.68 -5.34 -5.95
N ALA A 184 -1.16 -5.18 -7.18
CA ALA A 184 -0.57 -4.23 -8.14
C ALA A 184 -0.65 -2.77 -7.66
N LEU A 185 -1.78 -2.35 -7.08
CA LEU A 185 -1.91 -1.00 -6.50
C LEU A 185 -0.97 -0.78 -5.32
N VAL A 186 -0.82 -1.80 -4.46
CA VAL A 186 0.12 -1.72 -3.33
C VAL A 186 1.57 -1.70 -3.83
N GLN A 187 1.91 -2.50 -4.84
CA GLN A 187 3.24 -2.49 -5.45
C GLN A 187 3.57 -1.14 -6.07
N GLU A 188 2.64 -0.51 -6.78
CA GLU A 188 2.82 0.85 -7.30
C GLU A 188 3.13 1.85 -6.17
N SER A 189 2.45 1.73 -5.03
CA SER A 189 2.74 2.57 -3.85
C SER A 189 4.14 2.30 -3.24
N ILE A 190 4.60 1.04 -3.27
CA ILE A 190 5.93 0.64 -2.78
C ILE A 190 7.02 1.18 -3.72
N ASP A 191 6.79 1.09 -5.03
CA ASP A 191 7.72 1.59 -6.05
C ASP A 191 7.90 3.12 -5.96
N MET A 192 6.87 3.84 -5.51
CA MET A 192 6.94 5.28 -5.23
C MET A 192 7.79 5.57 -3.98
N GLU A 193 7.45 4.96 -2.85
CA GLU A 193 8.25 5.01 -1.62
C GLU A 193 7.89 3.85 -0.68
N PRO A 194 8.83 2.94 -0.38
CA PRO A 194 8.58 1.85 0.56
C PRO A 194 8.52 2.38 1.99
N TYR A 195 7.49 1.98 2.74
CA TYR A 195 7.39 2.24 4.17
C TYR A 195 6.66 1.09 4.88
N PHE A 196 6.62 1.09 6.21
CA PHE A 196 6.13 -0.08 6.94
C PHE A 196 4.73 -0.55 6.50
N TYR A 197 3.76 0.35 6.31
CA TYR A 197 2.37 -0.06 6.10
C TYR A 197 2.09 -0.61 4.70
N ASN A 198 2.69 -0.06 3.64
CA ASN A 198 2.46 -0.60 2.29
C ASN A 198 3.07 -2.01 2.15
N LEU A 199 4.25 -2.23 2.71
CA LEU A 199 4.88 -3.55 2.81
C LEU A 199 4.07 -4.51 3.69
N TYR A 200 3.57 -4.05 4.85
CA TYR A 200 2.66 -4.85 5.68
C TYR A 200 1.42 -5.29 4.90
N LEU A 201 0.76 -4.36 4.20
CA LEU A 201 -0.44 -4.68 3.43
C LEU A 201 -0.15 -5.65 2.28
N ALA A 202 0.98 -5.47 1.58
CA ALA A 202 1.45 -6.42 0.56
C ALA A 202 1.67 -7.82 1.14
N SER A 203 2.27 -7.92 2.34
CA SER A 203 2.42 -9.21 3.04
C SER A 203 1.07 -9.87 3.28
N LYS A 204 0.08 -9.14 3.82
CA LYS A 204 -1.26 -9.67 4.09
C LYS A 204 -1.99 -10.12 2.82
N ILE A 205 -1.85 -9.39 1.71
CA ILE A 205 -2.45 -9.77 0.43
C ILE A 205 -1.80 -11.05 -0.11
N CYS A 206 -0.47 -11.16 -0.07
CA CYS A 206 0.24 -12.37 -0.46
C CYS A 206 -0.17 -13.60 0.38
N GLN A 207 -0.44 -13.43 1.68
CA GLN A 207 -1.00 -14.51 2.51
C GLN A 207 -2.33 -15.02 1.95
N LYS A 208 -3.25 -14.11 1.60
CA LYS A 208 -4.55 -14.48 1.00
C LYS A 208 -4.41 -15.09 -0.39
N LEU A 209 -3.38 -14.72 -1.15
CA LEU A 209 -3.05 -15.32 -2.44
C LEU A 209 -2.36 -16.70 -2.31
N ASN A 210 -2.15 -17.20 -1.09
CA ASN A 210 -1.39 -18.42 -0.82
C ASN A 210 0.05 -18.36 -1.40
N ASP A 211 0.67 -17.18 -1.34
CA ASP A 211 2.08 -16.95 -1.68
C ASP A 211 2.88 -16.63 -0.41
N PRO A 212 3.20 -17.63 0.42
CA PRO A 212 3.84 -17.42 1.73
C PRO A 212 5.24 -16.81 1.61
N ILE A 213 5.90 -16.96 0.46
CA ILE A 213 7.26 -16.46 0.22
C ILE A 213 7.25 -14.96 0.03
N ARG A 214 6.43 -14.48 -0.90
CA ARG A 214 6.31 -13.04 -1.10
C ARG A 214 5.75 -12.38 0.15
N ALA A 215 4.84 -13.06 0.84
CA ALA A 215 4.32 -12.60 2.12
C ALA A 215 5.43 -12.38 3.18
N GLU A 216 6.34 -13.36 3.34
CA GLU A 216 7.47 -13.26 4.26
C GLU A 216 8.48 -12.18 3.82
N GLN A 217 8.80 -12.10 2.53
CA GLN A 217 9.72 -11.07 2.00
C GLN A 217 9.25 -9.64 2.31
N TYR A 218 7.97 -9.33 2.04
CA TYR A 218 7.42 -8.02 2.40
C TYR A 218 7.38 -7.79 3.90
N ALA A 219 7.13 -8.83 4.70
CA ALA A 219 7.13 -8.70 6.16
C ALA A 219 8.54 -8.40 6.71
N GLU A 220 9.56 -9.11 6.22
CA GLU A 220 10.96 -8.85 6.56
C GLU A 220 11.36 -7.42 6.20
N GLU A 221 11.00 -6.97 4.99
CA GLU A 221 11.31 -5.62 4.52
C GLU A 221 10.59 -4.55 5.36
N ALA A 222 9.31 -4.78 5.70
CA ALA A 222 8.56 -3.88 6.58
C ALA A 222 9.27 -3.72 7.93
N LEU A 223 9.65 -4.84 8.55
CA LEU A 223 10.33 -4.85 9.84
C LEU A 223 11.73 -4.23 9.78
N HIS A 224 12.43 -4.36 8.64
CA HIS A 224 13.73 -3.74 8.43
C HIS A 224 13.62 -2.21 8.26
N ILE A 225 12.63 -1.75 7.51
CA ILE A 225 12.44 -0.31 7.22
C ILE A 225 11.91 0.45 8.43
N CYS A 226 11.14 -0.19 9.32
CA CYS A 226 10.63 0.47 10.53
C CYS A 226 11.79 0.79 11.48
N PRO A 227 12.30 2.04 11.51
CA PRO A 227 13.40 2.36 12.39
C PRO A 227 12.87 2.52 13.81
N ASN A 228 13.78 2.46 14.79
CA ASN A 228 13.48 2.88 16.16
C ASN A 228 12.92 4.31 16.15
N GLY A 229 11.74 4.54 16.73
CA GLY A 229 11.17 5.89 16.87
C GLY A 229 9.65 5.96 16.77
N PHE A 230 9.15 7.06 16.20
CA PHE A 230 7.72 7.38 16.11
C PHE A 230 6.91 6.30 15.37
N GLN A 231 7.45 5.78 14.26
CA GLN A 231 6.80 4.74 13.48
C GLN A 231 6.62 3.44 14.29
N THR A 232 7.57 3.08 15.16
CA THR A 232 7.44 1.91 16.06
C THR A 232 6.24 2.05 17.00
N ILE A 233 5.91 3.27 17.42
CA ILE A 233 4.77 3.53 18.31
C ILE A 233 3.46 3.33 17.54
N ILE A 234 3.37 3.91 16.34
CA ILE A 234 2.17 3.80 15.48
C ILE A 234 1.93 2.33 15.11
N TYR A 235 2.96 1.63 14.65
CA TYR A 235 2.83 0.30 14.06
C TYR A 235 2.98 -0.85 15.05
N ARG A 236 3.12 -0.59 16.35
CA ARG A 236 3.36 -1.63 17.37
C ARG A 236 2.45 -2.86 17.23
N PRO A 237 1.11 -2.75 17.04
CA PRO A 237 0.26 -3.92 16.88
C PRO A 237 0.59 -4.74 15.63
N LEU A 238 0.92 -4.06 14.52
CA LEU A 238 1.22 -4.70 13.24
C LEU A 238 2.62 -5.31 13.25
N ILE A 239 3.58 -4.67 13.91
CA ILE A 239 4.92 -5.24 14.16
C ILE A 239 4.79 -6.54 14.95
N ALA A 240 4.04 -6.52 16.06
CA ALA A 240 3.81 -7.71 16.86
C ALA A 240 3.13 -8.83 16.05
N GLU A 241 2.16 -8.49 15.19
CA GLU A 241 1.52 -9.45 14.29
C GLU A 241 2.54 -10.06 13.32
N LEU A 242 3.35 -9.26 12.62
CA LEU A 242 4.37 -9.78 11.71
C LEU A 242 5.40 -10.63 12.44
N GLN A 243 5.86 -10.20 13.62
CA GLN A 243 6.82 -10.96 14.43
C GLN A 243 6.24 -12.29 14.91
N GLN A 244 4.94 -12.34 15.24
CA GLN A 244 4.27 -13.59 15.61
C GLN A 244 4.07 -14.51 14.40
N LEU A 245 3.70 -13.95 13.24
CA LEU A 245 3.47 -14.72 12.02
C LEU A 245 4.76 -15.28 11.43
N TYR A 246 5.86 -14.53 11.53
CA TYR A 246 7.13 -14.83 10.86
C TYR A 246 8.30 -15.06 11.82
N SER A 247 8.04 -15.17 13.13
CA SER A 247 9.00 -15.49 14.21
C SER A 247 10.40 -14.95 13.95
N THR A 248 10.60 -13.64 14.14
CA THR A 248 11.87 -12.92 13.89
C THR A 248 13.02 -13.26 14.86
N GLY A 249 13.17 -14.53 15.22
CA GLY A 249 14.21 -15.06 16.10
C GLY A 249 14.73 -16.44 15.72
N ASP A 250 14.06 -17.19 14.83
CA ASP A 250 14.49 -18.53 14.38
C ASP A 250 14.28 -18.77 12.88
N SER A 251 13.39 -18.01 12.21
CA SER A 251 13.07 -18.19 10.78
C SER A 251 14.17 -17.73 9.81
N LEU A 252 15.08 -16.85 10.26
CA LEU A 252 16.33 -16.55 9.55
C LEU A 252 17.20 -17.84 9.35
N GLN A 253 16.92 -18.93 10.07
CA GLN A 253 17.71 -20.16 10.07
C GLN A 253 17.03 -21.43 9.50
N ALA A 254 15.81 -21.35 8.97
CA ALA A 254 15.10 -22.57 8.55
C ALA A 254 15.09 -22.88 7.03
N HIS A 255 15.55 -21.99 6.16
CA HIS A 255 15.40 -22.16 4.71
C HIS A 255 16.61 -21.71 3.89
N ALA A 256 16.76 -22.27 2.68
CA ALA A 256 17.76 -21.81 1.72
C ALA A 256 17.34 -20.45 1.15
N ARG A 257 18.30 -19.56 0.84
CA ARG A 257 18.03 -18.26 0.20
C ARG A 257 19.11 -17.97 -0.82
N ILE A 258 18.74 -17.63 -2.05
CA ILE A 258 19.72 -17.27 -3.08
C ILE A 258 19.82 -15.75 -3.18
N THR A 259 21.03 -15.20 -3.19
CA THR A 259 21.26 -13.77 -3.43
C THR A 259 22.30 -13.60 -4.51
N PHE A 260 21.90 -12.99 -5.63
CA PHE A 260 22.79 -12.71 -6.75
C PHE A 260 23.61 -11.45 -6.49
N GLU A 261 24.89 -11.47 -6.87
CA GLU A 261 25.73 -10.26 -6.84
C GLU A 261 25.19 -9.22 -7.85
N GLN A 262 24.69 -9.71 -9.00
CA GLN A 262 24.02 -8.93 -10.03
C GLN A 262 22.97 -9.80 -10.74
N GLN A 263 21.79 -9.24 -11.02
CA GLN A 263 20.73 -9.94 -11.78
C GLN A 263 20.65 -9.50 -13.25
N GLN A 264 21.38 -8.44 -13.62
CA GLN A 264 21.50 -7.97 -14.98
C GLN A 264 22.97 -7.80 -15.36
N LEU A 265 23.37 -8.40 -16.49
CA LEU A 265 24.65 -8.16 -17.14
C LEU A 265 24.42 -7.36 -18.42
N GLN A 266 25.15 -6.25 -18.58
CA GLN A 266 25.13 -5.41 -19.77
C GLN A 266 26.47 -5.52 -20.50
N LEU A 267 26.43 -5.95 -21.76
CA LEU A 267 27.61 -6.19 -22.60
C LEU A 267 27.73 -5.06 -23.62
N ARG A 268 28.98 -4.60 -23.83
CA ARG A 268 29.32 -3.56 -24.82
C ARG A 268 29.97 -4.13 -26.08
N ASP A 269 30.75 -5.20 -25.93
CA ASP A 269 31.36 -5.97 -27.02
C ASP A 269 31.18 -7.47 -26.68
N GLY A 270 30.25 -8.14 -27.35
CA GLY A 270 29.82 -9.50 -27.05
C GLY A 270 30.78 -10.61 -27.48
N THR A 271 32.10 -10.45 -27.26
CA THR A 271 33.14 -11.35 -27.77
C THR A 271 33.35 -12.61 -26.93
N ALA A 272 32.78 -12.68 -25.72
CA ALA A 272 32.91 -13.83 -24.85
C ALA A 272 31.78 -14.84 -25.10
N ASP A 273 32.11 -16.13 -25.18
CA ASP A 273 31.10 -17.20 -25.31
C ASP A 273 30.50 -17.62 -23.95
N ARG A 274 30.96 -17.03 -22.84
CA ARG A 274 30.61 -17.41 -21.47
C ARG A 274 30.36 -16.18 -20.59
N TYR A 275 29.19 -16.12 -19.98
CA TYR A 275 28.79 -15.04 -19.07
C TYR A 275 28.36 -15.61 -17.73
N THR A 276 28.88 -15.08 -16.62
CA THR A 276 28.69 -15.69 -15.29
C THR A 276 27.85 -14.81 -14.37
N PHE A 277 26.74 -15.35 -13.88
CA PHE A 277 25.99 -14.81 -12.75
C PHE A 277 26.47 -15.47 -11.46
N ARG A 278 27.05 -14.67 -10.56
CA ARG A 278 27.51 -15.14 -9.24
C ARG A 278 26.41 -14.93 -8.20
N PHE A 279 26.27 -15.89 -7.30
CA PHE A 279 25.32 -15.83 -6.21
C PHE A 279 25.91 -16.42 -4.92
N LYS A 280 25.24 -16.16 -3.81
CA LYS A 280 25.54 -16.71 -2.48
C LYS A 280 24.29 -17.35 -1.89
N ASN A 281 24.44 -18.46 -1.19
CA ASN A 281 23.39 -18.95 -0.29
C ASN A 281 23.43 -18.10 0.99
N THR A 282 22.52 -17.14 1.08
CA THR A 282 22.36 -16.27 2.26
C THR A 282 21.39 -16.85 3.29
N GLY A 283 20.81 -18.01 2.99
CA GLY A 283 20.02 -18.79 3.91
C GLY A 283 20.88 -19.72 4.75
N SER A 284 20.19 -20.66 5.37
CA SER A 284 20.64 -21.45 6.51
C SER A 284 20.40 -22.95 6.31
N GLN A 285 19.71 -23.31 5.23
CA GLN A 285 19.67 -24.66 4.69
C GLN A 285 20.44 -24.74 3.37
N PRO A 286 20.89 -25.94 2.94
CA PRO A 286 21.51 -26.13 1.65
C PRO A 286 20.61 -25.67 0.50
N LEU A 287 21.16 -24.83 -0.38
CA LEU A 287 20.50 -24.31 -1.57
C LEU A 287 20.71 -25.27 -2.75
N LEU A 288 19.63 -25.72 -3.38
CA LEU A 288 19.64 -26.58 -4.54
C LEU A 288 18.92 -25.90 -5.71
N LEU A 289 19.65 -25.64 -6.79
CA LEU A 289 19.09 -25.17 -8.05
C LEU A 289 18.43 -26.34 -8.80
N LYS A 290 17.10 -26.33 -8.85
CA LYS A 290 16.30 -27.37 -9.50
C LYS A 290 16.33 -27.24 -11.02
N HIS A 291 16.17 -26.02 -11.51
CA HIS A 291 16.09 -25.76 -12.95
C HIS A 291 16.59 -24.36 -13.27
N VAL A 292 17.31 -24.20 -14.37
CA VAL A 292 17.58 -22.88 -14.96
C VAL A 292 17.12 -22.93 -16.41
N SER A 293 16.05 -22.20 -16.72
CA SER A 293 15.51 -22.10 -18.09
C SER A 293 15.91 -20.79 -18.76
N SER A 294 15.95 -20.80 -20.09
CA SER A 294 16.17 -19.62 -20.91
C SER A 294 14.94 -19.35 -21.78
N SER A 295 14.76 -18.09 -22.16
CA SER A 295 13.75 -17.63 -23.11
C SER A 295 14.01 -18.08 -24.57
N CYS A 296 15.22 -18.56 -24.87
CA CYS A 296 15.65 -18.97 -26.21
C CYS A 296 16.62 -20.17 -26.09
N SER A 297 16.46 -21.16 -26.97
CA SER A 297 17.36 -22.32 -27.07
C SER A 297 18.81 -21.93 -27.43
N CYS A 298 19.02 -20.75 -27.99
CA CYS A 298 20.31 -20.18 -28.35
C CYS A 298 21.22 -19.84 -27.15
N ALA A 299 20.68 -19.76 -25.94
CA ALA A 299 21.45 -19.51 -24.73
C ALA A 299 21.31 -20.69 -23.75
N LYS A 300 22.44 -21.33 -23.43
CA LYS A 300 22.48 -22.54 -22.62
C LYS A 300 23.05 -22.23 -21.22
N PRO A 301 22.23 -22.30 -20.15
CA PRO A 301 22.73 -22.17 -18.78
C PRO A 301 23.44 -23.45 -18.33
N ILE A 302 24.52 -23.27 -17.56
CA ILE A 302 25.29 -24.31 -16.86
C ILE A 302 25.36 -23.89 -15.40
N TRP A 303 25.04 -24.81 -14.50
CA TRP A 303 25.05 -24.55 -13.05
C TRP A 303 25.39 -25.83 -12.29
N SER A 304 25.81 -25.69 -11.04
CA SER A 304 26.05 -26.84 -10.16
C SER A 304 24.74 -27.51 -9.76
N ARG A 305 24.70 -28.85 -9.85
CA ARG A 305 23.59 -29.67 -9.31
C ARG A 305 23.81 -30.09 -7.86
N HIS A 306 24.97 -29.76 -7.29
CA HIS A 306 25.26 -30.02 -5.89
C HIS A 306 24.61 -28.93 -5.02
N PRO A 307 24.18 -29.26 -3.79
CA PRO A 307 23.75 -28.26 -2.83
C PRO A 307 24.86 -27.25 -2.53
N ILE A 308 24.50 -25.97 -2.48
CA ILE A 308 25.35 -24.85 -2.07
C ILE A 308 25.07 -24.60 -0.59
N LEU A 309 26.06 -24.80 0.27
CA LEU A 309 25.85 -24.73 1.72
C LEU A 309 25.60 -23.28 2.17
N PRO A 310 25.00 -23.08 3.36
CA PRO A 310 24.86 -21.75 3.96
C PRO A 310 26.17 -20.96 3.94
N GLY A 311 26.13 -19.74 3.41
CA GLY A 311 27.30 -18.87 3.29
C GLY A 311 28.19 -19.15 2.07
N GLU A 312 28.01 -20.25 1.35
CA GLU A 312 28.81 -20.56 0.17
C GLU A 312 28.34 -19.79 -1.07
N LYS A 313 29.28 -19.61 -2.00
CA LYS A 313 29.03 -18.99 -3.30
C LYS A 313 28.80 -20.06 -4.37
N GLY A 314 27.94 -19.73 -5.33
CA GLY A 314 27.72 -20.50 -6.54
C GLY A 314 27.72 -19.62 -7.78
N GLU A 315 27.69 -20.26 -8.93
CA GLU A 315 27.67 -19.57 -10.22
C GLU A 315 26.73 -20.25 -11.22
N ILE A 316 26.15 -19.42 -12.10
CA ILE A 316 25.40 -19.84 -13.29
C ILE A 316 26.12 -19.26 -14.49
N ILE A 317 26.65 -20.14 -15.34
CA ILE A 317 27.39 -19.77 -16.55
C ILE A 317 26.45 -19.90 -17.74
N ILE A 318 26.20 -18.80 -18.44
CA ILE A 318 25.43 -18.75 -19.67
C ILE A 318 26.40 -18.88 -20.84
N HIS A 319 26.24 -19.95 -21.61
CA HIS A 319 26.85 -20.05 -22.93
C HIS A 319 25.93 -19.41 -23.95
N TYR A 320 26.39 -18.32 -24.56
CA TYR A 320 25.65 -17.58 -25.57
C TYR A 320 26.63 -16.93 -26.53
N HIS A 321 26.44 -17.15 -27.82
CA HIS A 321 27.18 -16.49 -28.87
C HIS A 321 26.25 -15.45 -29.51
N PRO A 322 26.51 -14.14 -29.32
CA PRO A 322 25.69 -13.10 -29.92
C PRO A 322 25.81 -13.10 -31.44
N ASP A 323 24.70 -12.86 -32.15
CA ASP A 323 24.76 -12.58 -33.59
C ASP A 323 25.45 -11.22 -33.82
N GLU A 324 26.37 -11.16 -34.80
CA GLU A 324 27.04 -9.91 -35.18
C GLU A 324 26.03 -8.80 -35.51
N ASN A 325 26.30 -7.58 -35.03
CA ASN A 325 25.55 -6.35 -35.30
C ASN A 325 24.07 -6.37 -34.84
N LYS A 326 23.68 -7.20 -33.86
CA LYS A 326 22.33 -7.21 -33.29
C LYS A 326 22.31 -7.01 -31.79
N ALA A 327 21.40 -6.14 -31.33
CA ALA A 327 21.06 -6.04 -29.92
C ALA A 327 20.34 -7.31 -29.45
N PHE A 328 20.61 -7.72 -28.21
CA PHE A 328 19.97 -8.86 -27.57
C PHE A 328 19.56 -8.55 -26.13
N ASN A 329 18.46 -9.19 -25.72
CA ASN A 329 17.95 -9.19 -24.36
C ASN A 329 17.44 -10.60 -24.06
N LYS A 330 18.22 -11.36 -23.29
CA LYS A 330 17.92 -12.76 -22.94
C LYS A 330 17.54 -12.84 -21.47
N THR A 331 16.38 -13.40 -21.20
CA THR A 331 15.89 -13.66 -19.85
C THR A 331 16.07 -15.13 -19.49
N PHE A 332 16.50 -15.37 -18.25
CA PHE A 332 16.64 -16.69 -17.65
C PHE A 332 15.86 -16.76 -16.34
N TRP A 333 15.30 -17.92 -16.03
CA TRP A 333 14.58 -18.17 -14.80
C TRP A 333 15.25 -19.29 -14.00
N VAL A 334 15.60 -18.98 -12.76
CA VAL A 334 16.28 -19.88 -11.83
C VAL A 334 15.26 -20.37 -10.81
N VAL A 335 14.96 -21.66 -10.84
CA VAL A 335 14.09 -22.34 -9.89
C VAL A 335 14.93 -23.08 -8.87
N SER A 336 14.67 -22.88 -7.58
CA SER A 336 15.43 -23.52 -6.50
C SER A 336 14.54 -24.04 -5.37
N ASN A 337 15.14 -24.66 -4.34
CA ASN A 337 14.48 -24.91 -3.06
C ASN A 337 14.56 -23.69 -2.10
N ALA A 338 15.10 -22.57 -2.56
CA ALA A 338 15.17 -21.36 -1.76
C ALA A 338 13.77 -20.81 -1.46
N VAL A 339 13.68 -19.98 -0.41
CA VAL A 339 12.48 -19.17 -0.15
C VAL A 339 12.11 -18.37 -1.38
N ASN A 340 13.05 -17.70 -2.02
CA ASN A 340 12.87 -17.08 -3.32
C ASN A 340 12.89 -18.12 -4.46
N LYS A 341 11.78 -18.86 -4.57
CA LYS A 341 11.57 -20.01 -5.47
C LYS A 341 11.92 -19.77 -6.93
N LEU A 342 11.77 -18.54 -7.43
CA LEU A 342 12.00 -18.15 -8.81
C LEU A 342 12.76 -16.83 -8.88
N GLU A 343 13.97 -16.86 -9.44
CA GLU A 343 14.79 -15.68 -9.68
C GLU A 343 14.93 -15.42 -11.19
N GLN A 344 14.81 -14.16 -11.60
CA GLN A 344 14.97 -13.76 -12.99
C GLN A 344 16.35 -13.12 -13.21
N LEU A 345 17.06 -13.60 -14.23
CA LEU A 345 18.35 -13.06 -14.67
C LEU A 345 18.23 -12.51 -16.09
N THR A 346 18.95 -11.42 -16.37
CA THR A 346 18.87 -10.70 -17.64
C THR A 346 20.25 -10.49 -18.23
N LEU A 347 20.47 -10.97 -19.45
CA LEU A 347 21.67 -10.73 -20.24
C LEU A 347 21.32 -9.81 -21.41
N LYS A 348 21.84 -8.59 -21.39
CA LYS A 348 21.58 -7.56 -22.41
C LYS A 348 22.88 -7.11 -23.04
N GLY A 349 22.82 -6.72 -24.31
CA GLY A 349 23.96 -6.19 -25.01
C GLY A 349 23.66 -5.86 -26.46
N ASN A 350 24.67 -5.29 -27.09
CA ASN A 350 24.80 -5.15 -28.53
C ASN A 350 26.18 -5.68 -28.93
N HIS A 351 26.27 -6.18 -30.15
CA HIS A 351 27.53 -6.52 -30.79
C HIS A 351 27.89 -5.43 -31.79
#